data_AF-A0A8S1XNH2-F1
#
_entry.id   AF-A0A8S1XNH2-F1
#
_cell.length_a   1.000
_cell.length_b   1.000
_cell.length_c   1.000
_cell.angle_alpha   90.00
_cell.angle_beta   90.00
_cell.angle_gamma   90.00
#
_symmetry.space_group_name_H-M   'P 1'
#
loop_
_entity.id
_entity.type
_entity.pdbx_description
1 polymer ?
#
loop_
_entity_poly.entity_id
_entity_poly.type
_entity_poly.pdbx_seq_one_letter_code
_entity_poly.pdbx_strand_id
1 'polypeptide(L)'
;MKQYFIASRPYQKVSSFQRKSLLHLVFIKGFKIKHAAKSLNIKYPAAKQIIVYHRKNVIIKKLNIKQKTQCVPLIKQNSSITIISSIGGSQITSKIHFKYEIRNNSQYIITSIPQ
;
A
#
# COMPACT_ATOMS: atom_id res chain seq x y z
N MET A 1 40.90 12.68 -20.53
CA MET A 1 39.56 12.69 -19.93
C MET A 1 38.70 11.63 -20.61
N LYS A 2 38.21 10.60 -19.89
CA LYS A 2 37.31 9.59 -20.47
C LYS A 2 35.91 10.19 -20.56
N GLN A 3 35.43 10.46 -21.78
CA GLN A 3 34.06 10.92 -22.01
C GLN A 3 33.11 9.72 -21.86
N TYR A 4 32.26 9.76 -20.83
CA TYR A 4 31.18 8.79 -20.65
C TYR A 4 29.99 9.22 -21.49
N PHE A 5 29.82 8.63 -22.67
CA PHE A 5 28.62 8.82 -23.48
C PHE A 5 27.46 8.09 -22.79
N ILE A 6 26.61 8.82 -22.06
CA ILE A 6 25.39 8.26 -21.47
C ILE A 6 24.39 8.05 -22.62
N ALA A 7 24.41 6.86 -23.21
CA ALA A 7 23.42 6.48 -24.21
C ALA A 7 22.02 6.50 -23.57
N SER A 8 21.22 7.52 -23.92
CA SER A 8 19.84 7.60 -23.47
C SER A 8 19.06 6.42 -24.07
N ARG A 9 18.36 5.66 -23.22
CA ARG A 9 17.60 4.50 -23.70
C ARG A 9 16.42 5.01 -24.54
N PRO A 10 16.25 4.54 -25.79
CA PRO A 10 15.12 4.94 -26.60
C PRO A 10 13.80 4.54 -25.91
N TYR A 11 12.85 5.47 -25.91
CA TYR A 11 11.50 5.23 -25.43
C TYR A 11 10.80 4.25 -26.38
N GLN A 12 10.40 3.10 -25.85
CA GLN A 12 9.63 2.11 -26.63
C GLN A 12 8.16 2.24 -26.24
N LYS A 13 7.33 2.62 -27.20
CA LYS A 13 5.88 2.72 -27.01
C LYS A 13 5.28 1.31 -26.92
N VAL A 14 4.48 1.06 -25.88
CA VAL A 14 3.76 -0.21 -25.72
C VAL A 14 2.53 -0.19 -26.64
N SER A 15 2.39 -1.20 -27.49
CA SER A 15 1.25 -1.32 -28.40
C SER A 15 -0.07 -1.52 -27.65
N SER A 16 -1.19 -1.21 -28.30
CA SER A 16 -2.53 -1.45 -27.76
C SER A 16 -2.78 -2.94 -27.46
N PHE A 17 -2.31 -3.83 -28.35
CA PHE A 17 -2.37 -5.27 -28.17
C PHE A 17 -1.61 -5.72 -26.92
N GLN A 18 -0.34 -5.31 -26.78
CA GLN A 18 0.46 -5.62 -25.59
C GLN A 18 -0.17 -5.11 -24.30
N ARG A 19 -0.78 -3.91 -24.32
CA ARG A 19 -1.53 -3.38 -23.17
C ARG A 19 -2.70 -4.29 -22.78
N LYS A 20 -3.52 -4.71 -23.74
CA LYS A 20 -4.67 -5.61 -23.49
C LYS A 20 -4.18 -6.96 -22.95
N SER A 21 -3.17 -7.54 -23.56
CA SER A 21 -2.58 -8.81 -23.12
C SER A 21 -1.98 -8.72 -21.72
N LEU A 22 -1.31 -7.61 -21.39
CA LEU A 22 -0.75 -7.38 -20.06
C LEU A 22 -1.85 -7.33 -18.99
N LEU A 23 -2.95 -6.62 -19.27
CA LEU A 23 -4.09 -6.55 -18.36
C LEU A 23 -4.73 -7.93 -18.17
N HIS A 24 -4.91 -8.69 -19.25
CA HIS A 24 -5.48 -10.03 -19.19
C HIS A 24 -4.61 -10.97 -18.34
N LEU A 25 -3.29 -10.99 -18.54
CA LEU A 25 -2.39 -11.83 -17.74
C LEU A 25 -2.42 -11.47 -16.25
N VAL A 26 -2.43 -10.17 -15.92
CA VAL A 26 -2.37 -9.73 -14.52
C VAL A 26 -3.69 -9.88 -13.79
N PHE A 27 -4.81 -9.47 -14.41
CA PHE A 27 -6.11 -9.43 -13.73
C PHE A 27 -6.94 -10.68 -13.92
N ILE A 28 -6.85 -11.34 -15.09
CA ILE A 28 -7.66 -12.54 -15.38
C ILE A 28 -6.87 -13.80 -15.02
N LYS A 29 -5.59 -13.88 -15.42
CA LYS A 29 -4.76 -15.06 -15.12
C LYS A 29 -3.98 -14.99 -13.80
N GLY A 30 -4.02 -13.85 -13.09
CA GLY A 30 -3.38 -13.68 -11.78
C GLY A 30 -1.83 -13.60 -11.81
N PHE A 31 -1.21 -13.34 -12.96
CA PHE A 31 0.25 -13.27 -13.05
C PHE A 31 0.80 -12.04 -12.31
N LYS A 32 1.94 -12.21 -11.63
CA LYS A 32 2.70 -11.06 -11.11
C LYS A 32 3.12 -10.18 -12.29
N ILE A 33 3.04 -8.85 -12.11
CA ILE A 33 3.36 -7.85 -13.14
C ILE A 33 4.74 -8.09 -13.77
N LYS A 34 5.74 -8.45 -12.96
CA LYS A 34 7.10 -8.75 -13.44
C LYS A 34 7.12 -9.91 -14.43
N HIS A 35 6.38 -10.99 -14.17
CA HIS A 35 6.32 -12.15 -15.06
C HIS A 35 5.55 -11.81 -16.33
N ALA A 36 4.37 -11.20 -16.23
CA ALA A 36 3.58 -10.80 -17.39
C ALA A 36 4.34 -9.81 -18.31
N ALA A 37 5.08 -8.87 -17.73
CA ALA A 37 5.91 -7.93 -18.48
C ALA A 37 7.05 -8.62 -19.23
N LYS A 38 7.71 -9.60 -18.59
CA LYS A 38 8.75 -10.41 -19.23
C LYS A 38 8.18 -11.23 -20.39
N SER A 39 7.02 -11.86 -20.21
CA SER A 39 6.34 -12.65 -21.26
C SER A 39 5.96 -11.84 -22.49
N LEU A 40 5.67 -10.54 -22.32
CA LEU A 40 5.22 -9.65 -23.39
C LEU A 40 6.33 -8.73 -23.94
N ASN A 41 7.57 -8.93 -23.49
CA ASN A 41 8.72 -8.06 -23.81
C ASN A 41 8.46 -6.57 -23.52
N ILE A 42 7.80 -6.27 -22.40
CA ILE A 42 7.53 -4.92 -21.92
C ILE A 42 8.48 -4.58 -20.77
N LYS A 43 9.10 -3.40 -20.80
CA LYS A 43 9.91 -2.91 -19.66
C LYS A 43 9.03 -2.82 -18.41
N TYR A 44 9.51 -3.40 -17.31
CA TYR A 44 8.76 -3.45 -16.04
C TYR A 44 8.23 -2.09 -15.56
N PRO A 45 8.97 -0.97 -15.63
CA PRO A 45 8.45 0.34 -15.24
C PRO A 45 7.19 0.74 -16.03
N ALA A 46 7.19 0.51 -17.34
CA ALA A 46 6.04 0.80 -18.20
C ALA A 46 4.85 -0.11 -17.86
N ALA A 47 5.09 -1.40 -17.64
CA ALA A 47 4.06 -2.33 -17.23
C ALA A 47 3.42 -1.92 -15.89
N LYS A 48 4.23 -1.56 -14.89
CA LYS A 48 3.74 -1.08 -13.58
C LYS A 48 2.87 0.16 -13.74
N GLN A 49 3.30 1.13 -14.55
CA GLN A 49 2.54 2.34 -14.80
C GLN A 49 1.19 2.05 -15.46
N ILE A 50 1.14 1.15 -16.46
CA ILE A 50 -0.10 0.72 -17.12
C ILE A 50 -1.07 0.09 -16.11
N ILE A 51 -0.60 -0.83 -15.26
CA ILE A 51 -1.44 -1.50 -14.26
C ILE A 51 -1.97 -0.50 -13.23
N VAL A 52 -1.13 0.40 -12.71
CA VAL A 52 -1.53 1.43 -11.75
C VAL A 52 -2.58 2.36 -12.35
N TYR A 53 -2.35 2.82 -13.59
CA TYR A 53 -3.31 3.66 -14.31
C TYR A 53 -4.66 2.96 -14.48
N HIS A 54 -4.66 1.68 -14.91
CA HIS A 54 -5.88 0.91 -15.08
C HIS A 54 -6.64 0.72 -13.76
N ARG A 55 -5.95 0.39 -12.66
CA ARG A 55 -6.57 0.29 -11.33
C ARG A 55 -7.26 1.59 -10.93
N LYS A 56 -6.56 2.72 -11.02
CA LYS A 56 -7.09 4.01 -10.59
C LYS A 56 -8.26 4.49 -11.45
N ASN A 57 -8.14 4.39 -12.77
CA ASN A 57 -9.09 5.03 -13.67
C ASN A 57 -10.22 4.14 -14.15
N VAL A 58 -10.02 2.82 -14.17
CA VAL A 58 -11.03 1.89 -14.68
C VAL A 58 -11.68 1.11 -13.55
N ILE A 59 -10.91 0.65 -12.57
CA ILE A 59 -11.47 -0.16 -11.48
C ILE A 59 -12.04 0.75 -10.38
N ILE A 60 -11.21 1.62 -9.79
CA ILE A 60 -11.60 2.45 -8.64
C ILE A 60 -12.67 3.48 -9.03
N LYS A 61 -12.60 4.10 -10.22
CA LYS A 61 -13.64 5.05 -10.64
C LYS A 61 -14.98 4.39 -11.00
N LYS A 62 -14.98 3.14 -11.47
CA LYS A 62 -16.23 2.39 -11.74
C LYS A 62 -16.85 1.87 -10.46
N LEU A 63 -16.03 1.51 -9.48
CA LEU A 63 -16.49 1.15 -8.15
C LEU A 63 -16.87 2.46 -7.45
N ASN A 64 -18.17 2.76 -7.39
CA ASN A 64 -18.70 3.91 -6.69
C ASN A 64 -18.59 3.70 -5.17
N ILE A 65 -17.34 3.62 -4.66
CA ILE A 65 -17.03 3.35 -3.26
C ILE A 65 -17.29 4.64 -2.49
N LYS A 66 -18.56 4.86 -2.14
CA LYS A 66 -18.98 5.88 -1.17
C LYS A 66 -18.59 5.41 0.24
N GLN A 67 -17.31 5.20 0.51
CA GLN A 67 -16.86 5.05 1.90
C GLN A 67 -16.83 6.45 2.53
N LYS A 68 -18.00 6.89 3.01
CA LYS A 68 -18.16 8.10 3.83
C LYS A 68 -17.73 7.88 5.28
N THR A 69 -17.49 6.63 5.69
CA THR A 69 -17.17 6.28 7.07
C THR A 69 -15.69 6.00 7.18
N GLN A 70 -15.00 6.79 8.00
CA GLN A 70 -13.63 6.53 8.43
C GLN A 70 -13.59 5.12 9.07
N CYS A 71 -12.54 4.34 8.79
CA CYS A 71 -12.36 3.05 9.45
C CYS A 71 -12.22 3.30 10.95
N VAL A 72 -13.26 2.98 11.73
CA VAL A 72 -13.18 3.02 13.19
C VAL A 72 -12.50 1.74 13.64
N PRO A 73 -11.37 1.80 14.36
CA PRO A 73 -10.77 0.59 14.88
C PRO A 73 -11.74 -0.05 15.89
N LEU A 74 -11.96 -1.36 15.77
CA LEU A 74 -12.74 -2.17 16.72
C LEU A 74 -11.96 -2.33 18.03
N ILE A 75 -11.68 -1.22 18.70
CA ILE A 75 -11.07 -1.20 20.03
C ILE A 75 -12.24 -1.35 20.99
N LYS A 76 -12.45 -2.57 21.49
CA LYS A 76 -13.36 -2.79 22.63
C LYS A 76 -12.90 -1.88 23.75
N GLN A 77 -13.82 -1.18 24.42
CA GLN A 77 -13.58 -0.09 25.38
C GLN A 77 -12.61 -0.38 26.55
N ASN A 78 -12.02 -1.57 26.66
CA ASN A 78 -11.05 -1.98 27.68
C ASN A 78 -9.95 -2.93 27.14
N SER A 79 -9.48 -2.76 25.90
CA SER A 79 -8.41 -3.62 25.37
C SER A 79 -7.04 -3.23 25.93
N SER A 80 -6.36 -4.17 26.59
CA SER A 80 -4.96 -4.00 26.99
C SER A 80 -4.04 -4.10 25.77
N ILE A 81 -3.28 -3.04 25.49
CA ILE A 81 -2.23 -3.06 24.46
C ILE A 81 -0.91 -3.39 25.15
N THR A 82 -0.25 -4.46 24.71
CA THR A 82 1.09 -4.83 25.19
C THR A 82 2.13 -4.30 24.20
N ILE A 83 2.91 -3.30 24.60
CA ILE A 83 4.00 -2.76 23.78
C ILE A 83 5.22 -3.66 23.95
N ILE A 84 5.61 -4.34 22.88
CA ILE A 84 6.85 -5.14 22.84
C ILE A 84 7.88 -4.32 22.06
N SER A 85 8.80 -3.65 22.75
CA SER A 85 9.94 -2.98 22.11
C SER A 85 11.18 -3.87 22.22
N SER A 86 12.06 -3.81 21.21
CA SER A 86 13.30 -4.59 21.19
C SER A 86 14.29 -4.20 22.29
N ILE A 87 14.14 -2.99 22.86
CA ILE A 87 14.96 -2.47 23.97
C ILE A 87 14.32 -2.83 25.33
N GLY A 88 12.99 -2.97 25.39
CA GLY A 88 12.22 -3.29 26.59
C GLY A 88 11.98 -4.79 26.83
N GLY A 89 12.51 -5.67 25.98
CA GLY A 89 12.35 -7.12 26.13
C GLY A 89 13.04 -7.71 27.38
N SER A 90 14.00 -6.98 27.96
CA SER A 90 14.73 -7.39 29.16
C SER A 90 14.21 -6.76 30.46
N GLN A 91 13.50 -5.63 30.38
CA GLN A 91 12.95 -4.93 31.54
C GLN A 91 11.70 -4.15 31.14
N ILE A 92 10.51 -4.74 31.28
CA ILE A 92 9.23 -4.04 31.57
C ILE A 92 8.24 -5.10 32.10
N THR A 93 8.02 -5.06 33.41
CA THR A 93 6.93 -5.74 34.14
C THR A 93 5.82 -4.75 34.52
N SER A 94 5.66 -3.65 33.80
CA SER A 94 4.55 -2.72 34.03
C SER A 94 3.46 -2.90 32.97
N LYS A 95 2.33 -3.51 33.38
CA LYS A 95 1.09 -3.47 32.60
C LYS A 95 0.57 -2.04 32.64
N ILE A 96 0.86 -1.24 31.62
CA ILE A 96 0.32 0.11 31.53
C ILE A 96 -1.13 0.01 31.04
N HIS A 97 -2.07 0.39 31.90
CA HIS A 97 -3.48 0.50 31.56
C HIS A 97 -3.75 1.91 31.01
N PHE A 98 -4.13 1.99 29.75
CA PHE A 98 -4.55 3.24 29.13
C PHE A 98 -6.08 3.33 29.17
N LYS A 99 -6.61 4.40 29.75
CA LYS A 99 -8.00 4.81 29.56
C LYS A 99 -8.03 5.86 28.45
N TYR A 100 -8.93 5.72 27.48
CA TYR A 100 -9.16 6.77 26.49
C TYR A 100 -10.59 7.26 26.60
N GLU A 101 -10.76 8.59 26.60
CA GLU A 101 -12.07 9.22 26.47
C GLU A 101 -12.30 9.58 25.00
N ILE A 102 -13.48 9.22 24.48
CA ILE A 102 -13.90 9.67 23.15
C ILE A 102 -14.47 11.08 23.32
N ARG A 103 -13.70 12.11 22.94
CA ARG A 103 -14.28 13.44 22.70
C ARG A 103 -14.68 13.57 21.24
N ASN A 104 -15.92 13.96 21.02
CA ASN A 104 -16.47 14.21 19.68
C ASN A 104 -15.52 15.12 18.89
N ASN A 105 -15.16 14.70 17.67
CA ASN A 105 -14.17 15.26 16.74
C ASN A 105 -12.75 14.65 16.76
N SER A 106 -12.66 13.31 16.80
CA SER A 106 -11.48 12.59 16.26
C SER A 106 -10.15 12.93 16.93
N GLN A 107 -10.18 13.38 18.19
CA GLN A 107 -8.99 13.62 18.99
C GLN A 107 -8.92 12.55 20.09
N TYR A 108 -7.84 11.77 20.08
CA TYR A 108 -7.57 10.74 21.09
C TYR A 108 -6.48 11.25 22.01
N ILE A 109 -6.77 11.40 23.29
CA ILE A 109 -5.76 11.70 24.31
C ILE A 109 -5.39 10.37 24.95
N ILE A 110 -4.13 9.96 24.79
CA ILE A 110 -3.56 8.80 25.47
C ILE A 110 -3.02 9.32 26.80
N THR A 111 -3.74 9.11 27.89
CA THR A 111 -3.22 9.36 29.23
C THR A 111 -2.70 8.05 29.81
N SER A 112 -1.40 8.02 30.12
CA SER A 112 -0.83 6.98 30.96
C SER A 112 -1.23 7.25 32.40
N ILE A 113 -1.84 6.29 33.07
CA ILE A 113 -2.03 6.33 34.52
C ILE A 113 -0.82 5.60 35.14
N PRO A 114 0.11 6.30 35.79
CA PRO A 114 1.09 5.64 36.64
C PRO A 114 0.39 5.05 37.88
N GLN A 115 0.82 3.88 38.33
CA GLN A 115 0.43 3.34 39.63
C GLN A 115 1.05 4.14 40.76
#